data_AF-A0A497K669-F1
#
_entry.id   AF-A0A497K669-F1
#
_cell.length_a   1.000
_cell.length_b   1.000
_cell.length_c   1.000
_cell.angle_alpha   90.00
_cell.angle_beta   90.00
_cell.angle_gamma   90.00
#
_symmetry.space_group_name_H-M   'P 1'
#
loop_
_entity.id
_entity.type
_entity.pdbx_description
1 polymer ?
#
loop_
_entity_poly.entity_id
_entity_poly.type
_entity_poly.pdbx_seq_one_letter_code
_entity_poly.pdbx_strand_id
1 'polypeptide(L)'
;ALALYGEDDVRRLVYPQFYGEWRLTDAEIARMISYQNEPKTREGHEIKRRIVEEALKHADDPSPCEVLAYEGQLLDKVVRVYLYEKERGARLLGAAARNAIYVHEGNVLGIPLEGMDHIPAVREAREKGVSTGLTYIEGVAALAASKIEEAAKTGRSHMDIRVRIARRPSDVNIKISNVARRYITSRKGRIDVSGPVFVGVRAEIMDKCT
;
A
#
# COMPACT_ATOMS: atom_id res chain seq x y z
N ALA A 1 9.65 43.10 -13.62
CA ALA A 1 9.75 41.63 -13.74
C ALA A 1 9.86 40.97 -12.37
N LEU A 2 10.94 41.16 -11.59
CA LEU A 2 11.11 40.53 -10.28
C LEU A 2 9.94 40.73 -9.30
N ALA A 3 9.51 41.98 -9.08
CA ALA A 3 8.37 42.28 -8.21
C ALA A 3 7.01 41.76 -8.74
N LEU A 4 6.87 41.50 -10.05
CA LEU A 4 5.64 40.92 -10.62
C LEU A 4 5.54 39.41 -10.38
N TYR A 5 6.69 38.73 -10.26
CA TYR A 5 6.77 37.28 -10.03
C TYR A 5 7.11 36.90 -8.59
N GLY A 6 7.30 37.89 -7.69
CA GLY A 6 7.63 37.63 -6.28
C GLY A 6 9.00 36.97 -6.09
N GLU A 7 9.96 37.25 -6.97
CA GLU A 7 11.30 36.68 -6.93
C GLU A 7 12.33 37.72 -6.49
N ASP A 8 13.18 37.35 -5.53
CA ASP A 8 14.20 38.23 -4.96
C ASP A 8 15.57 38.10 -5.66
N ASP A 9 15.77 37.07 -6.50
CA ASP A 9 17.03 36.82 -7.22
C ASP A 9 16.79 36.72 -8.73
N VAL A 10 17.44 37.61 -9.50
CA VAL A 10 17.34 37.66 -10.97
C VAL A 10 17.77 36.35 -11.64
N ARG A 11 18.69 35.58 -11.03
CA ARG A 11 19.14 34.30 -11.59
C ARG A 11 18.03 33.25 -11.56
N ARG A 12 17.15 33.29 -10.56
CA ARG A 12 15.97 32.40 -10.50
C ARG A 12 14.96 32.71 -11.59
N LEU A 13 14.85 33.99 -11.97
CA LEU A 13 13.97 34.46 -13.03
C LEU A 13 14.53 34.17 -14.45
N VAL A 14 15.84 34.37 -14.65
CA VAL A 14 16.49 34.25 -15.97
C VAL A 14 16.97 32.83 -16.26
N TYR A 15 17.35 32.08 -15.23
CA TYR A 15 17.87 30.72 -15.33
C TYR A 15 17.17 29.75 -14.34
N PRO A 16 15.84 29.64 -14.38
CA PRO A 16 15.05 28.82 -13.45
C PRO A 16 15.46 27.34 -13.46
N GLN A 17 15.95 26.82 -14.58
CA GLN A 17 16.45 25.44 -14.70
C GLN A 17 17.70 25.14 -13.85
N PHE A 18 18.48 26.18 -13.49
CA PHE A 18 19.71 26.03 -12.70
C PHE A 18 19.56 26.57 -11.28
N TYR A 19 18.74 27.62 -11.09
CA TYR A 19 18.61 28.33 -9.81
C TYR A 19 17.20 28.32 -9.23
N GLY A 20 16.20 27.93 -10.02
CA GLY A 20 14.83 27.75 -9.54
C GLY A 20 14.77 26.61 -8.53
N GLU A 21 13.97 26.79 -7.49
CA GLU A 21 13.73 25.69 -6.56
C GLU A 21 12.84 24.66 -7.25
N TRP A 22 13.43 23.51 -7.60
CA TRP A 22 12.62 22.35 -7.94
C TRP A 22 11.75 22.02 -6.74
N ARG A 23 10.43 22.06 -6.95
CA ARG A 23 9.39 21.81 -5.96
C ARG A 23 8.39 20.83 -6.55
N LEU A 24 8.10 19.78 -5.81
CA LEU A 24 6.98 18.89 -6.06
C LEU A 24 5.88 19.24 -5.07
N THR A 25 4.67 19.41 -5.58
CA THR A 25 3.45 19.53 -4.80
C THR A 25 3.05 18.19 -4.18
N ASP A 26 2.23 18.22 -3.14
CA ASP A 26 1.71 17.00 -2.51
C ASP A 26 0.95 16.11 -3.52
N ALA A 27 0.22 16.72 -4.45
CA ALA A 27 -0.47 15.99 -5.52
C ALA A 27 0.49 15.32 -6.51
N GLU A 28 1.59 15.98 -6.87
CA GLU A 28 2.63 15.37 -7.72
C GLU A 28 3.35 14.22 -7.01
N ILE A 29 3.66 14.38 -5.72
CA ILE A 29 4.23 13.30 -4.91
C ILE A 29 3.24 12.14 -4.83
N ALA A 30 1.95 12.40 -4.57
CA ALA A 30 0.91 11.36 -4.48
C ALA A 30 0.81 10.54 -5.77
N ARG A 31 0.86 11.20 -6.94
CA ARG A 31 0.86 10.53 -8.26
C ARG A 31 2.12 9.68 -8.52
N MET A 32 3.18 9.89 -7.75
CA MET A 32 4.41 9.12 -7.81
C MET A 32 4.44 7.92 -6.84
N ILE A 33 3.32 7.64 -6.17
CA ILE A 33 3.13 6.50 -5.27
C ILE A 33 2.21 5.49 -5.95
N SER A 34 2.57 4.21 -5.90
CA SER A 34 1.80 3.11 -6.49
C SER A 34 1.99 1.84 -5.68
N TYR A 35 1.24 0.79 -6.00
CA TYR A 35 1.62 -0.56 -5.56
C TYR A 35 2.88 -1.02 -6.29
N GLN A 36 3.76 -1.78 -5.61
CA GLN A 36 5.00 -2.29 -6.19
C GLN A 36 4.74 -3.51 -7.08
N ASN A 37 3.88 -4.41 -6.60
CA ASN A 37 3.47 -5.64 -7.25
C ASN A 37 1.95 -5.62 -7.47
N GLU A 38 1.51 -5.94 -8.67
CA GLU A 38 0.11 -6.12 -9.04
C GLU A 38 -0.03 -7.45 -9.80
N PRO A 39 -1.18 -8.14 -9.69
CA PRO A 39 -1.51 -9.22 -10.61
C PRO A 39 -1.65 -8.67 -12.03
N LYS A 40 -1.51 -9.54 -13.03
CA LYS A 40 -1.60 -9.16 -14.46
C LYS A 40 -2.78 -9.83 -15.16
N THR A 41 -3.28 -10.92 -14.57
CA THR A 41 -4.43 -11.67 -15.06
C THR A 41 -5.72 -11.13 -14.50
N ARG A 42 -6.82 -11.33 -15.22
CA ARG A 42 -8.16 -10.97 -14.75
C ARG A 42 -8.51 -11.72 -13.46
N GLU A 43 -8.18 -13.01 -13.41
CA GLU A 43 -8.36 -13.88 -12.25
C GLU A 43 -7.51 -13.42 -11.07
N GLY A 44 -6.28 -12.96 -11.31
CA GLY A 44 -5.43 -12.36 -10.27
C GLY A 44 -6.03 -11.07 -9.70
N HIS A 45 -6.60 -10.19 -10.54
CA HIS A 45 -7.33 -9.01 -10.06
C HIS A 45 -8.58 -9.39 -9.25
N GLU A 46 -9.30 -10.44 -9.65
CA GLU A 46 -10.42 -10.97 -8.88
C GLU A 46 -9.97 -11.52 -7.52
N ILE A 47 -8.87 -12.28 -7.47
CA ILE A 47 -8.28 -12.76 -6.21
C ILE A 47 -7.93 -11.57 -5.30
N LYS A 48 -7.26 -10.54 -5.83
CA LYS A 48 -6.96 -9.31 -5.07
C LYS A 48 -8.22 -8.71 -4.47
N ARG A 49 -9.27 -8.53 -5.29
CA ARG A 49 -10.56 -7.96 -4.85
C ARG A 49 -11.18 -8.79 -3.72
N ARG A 50 -11.25 -10.11 -3.90
CA ARG A 50 -11.84 -11.04 -2.93
C ARG A 50 -11.09 -11.10 -1.60
N ILE A 51 -9.76 -11.06 -1.64
CA ILE A 51 -8.93 -10.94 -0.44
C ILE A 51 -9.32 -9.67 0.33
N VAL A 52 -9.43 -8.52 -0.33
CA VAL A 52 -9.80 -7.25 0.34
C VAL A 52 -11.22 -7.32 0.92
N GLU A 53 -12.19 -7.80 0.14
CA GLU A 53 -13.59 -7.93 0.58
C GLU A 53 -13.72 -8.80 1.84
N GLU A 54 -13.17 -10.02 1.82
CA GLU A 54 -13.27 -10.93 2.96
C GLU A 54 -12.42 -10.47 4.14
N ALA A 55 -11.24 -9.86 3.90
CA ALA A 55 -10.43 -9.27 4.97
C ALA A 55 -11.17 -8.16 5.71
N LEU A 56 -11.86 -7.26 5.00
CA LEU A 56 -12.60 -6.17 5.62
C LEU A 56 -13.83 -6.67 6.37
N LYS A 57 -14.54 -7.65 5.81
CA LYS A 57 -15.73 -8.27 6.39
C LYS A 57 -15.43 -9.04 7.68
N HIS A 58 -14.31 -9.76 7.71
CA HIS A 58 -13.88 -10.58 8.84
C HIS A 58 -12.81 -9.91 9.72
N ALA A 59 -12.63 -8.59 9.58
CA ALA A 59 -11.50 -7.87 10.16
C ALA A 59 -11.37 -8.05 11.68
N ASP A 60 -12.50 -8.11 12.37
CA ASP A 60 -12.58 -8.18 13.83
C ASP A 60 -12.73 -9.59 14.38
N ASP A 61 -12.66 -10.62 13.51
CA ASP A 61 -12.75 -12.01 13.92
C ASP A 61 -11.60 -12.34 14.90
N PRO A 62 -11.90 -12.99 16.04
CA PRO A 62 -10.90 -13.29 17.04
C PRO A 62 -9.92 -14.36 16.56
N SER A 63 -8.63 -14.10 16.71
CA SER A 63 -7.56 -15.04 16.34
C SER A 63 -7.34 -16.11 17.44
N PRO A 64 -7.04 -17.37 17.09
CA PRO A 64 -6.70 -17.87 15.76
C PRO A 64 -7.90 -18.09 14.85
N CYS A 65 -7.81 -17.63 13.61
CA CYS A 65 -8.86 -17.71 12.62
C CYS A 65 -8.30 -17.98 11.21
N GLU A 66 -9.08 -18.64 10.38
CA GLU A 66 -8.81 -18.85 8.95
C GLU A 66 -10.12 -18.66 8.18
N VAL A 67 -10.07 -17.89 7.09
CA VAL A 67 -11.21 -17.55 6.24
C VAL A 67 -10.85 -17.85 4.79
N LEU A 68 -11.68 -18.63 4.10
CA LEU A 68 -11.55 -18.84 2.65
C LEU A 68 -11.93 -17.54 1.93
N ALA A 69 -10.96 -16.89 1.32
CA ALA A 69 -11.15 -15.64 0.59
C ALA A 69 -11.56 -15.88 -0.87
N TYR A 70 -11.01 -16.92 -1.50
CA TYR A 70 -11.29 -17.23 -2.91
C TYR A 70 -11.12 -18.72 -3.19
N GLU A 71 -11.99 -19.27 -4.02
CA GLU A 71 -11.81 -20.57 -4.66
C GLU A 71 -12.20 -20.44 -6.13
N GLY A 72 -11.31 -20.85 -7.04
CA GLY A 72 -11.58 -20.73 -8.46
C GLY A 72 -10.41 -21.13 -9.34
N GLN A 73 -10.46 -20.75 -10.61
CA GLN A 73 -9.39 -21.05 -11.57
C GLN A 73 -8.41 -19.88 -11.71
N LEU A 74 -7.16 -20.21 -11.99
CA LEU A 74 -6.09 -19.29 -12.37
C LEU A 74 -5.10 -20.04 -13.25
N LEU A 75 -4.96 -19.64 -14.52
CA LEU A 75 -4.01 -20.25 -15.47
C LEU A 75 -4.12 -21.78 -15.55
N ASP A 76 -5.35 -22.27 -15.77
CA ASP A 76 -5.70 -23.71 -15.83
C ASP A 76 -5.47 -24.51 -14.54
N LYS A 77 -5.20 -23.83 -13.43
CA LYS A 77 -5.07 -24.44 -12.10
C LYS A 77 -6.24 -24.08 -11.22
N VAL A 78 -6.57 -24.96 -10.27
CA VAL A 78 -7.52 -24.66 -9.19
C VAL A 78 -6.75 -24.00 -8.06
N VAL A 79 -7.22 -22.85 -7.59
CA VAL A 79 -6.59 -22.08 -6.53
C VAL A 79 -7.58 -21.83 -5.40
N ARG A 80 -7.13 -22.10 -4.17
CA ARG A 80 -7.82 -21.72 -2.94
C ARG A 80 -6.95 -20.74 -2.18
N VAL A 81 -7.52 -19.62 -1.75
CA VAL A 81 -6.82 -18.56 -1.04
C VAL A 81 -7.48 -18.35 0.31
N TYR A 82 -6.67 -18.34 1.36
CA TYR A 82 -7.09 -18.24 2.73
C TYR A 82 -6.45 -17.02 3.39
N LEU A 83 -7.26 -16.26 4.12
CA LEU A 83 -6.83 -15.25 5.08
C LEU A 83 -6.68 -15.91 6.45
N TYR A 84 -5.63 -15.61 7.20
CA TYR A 84 -5.44 -16.21 8.52
C TYR A 84 -4.68 -15.31 9.49
N GLU A 85 -4.93 -15.52 10.78
CA GLU A 85 -4.06 -15.09 11.88
C GLU A 85 -3.97 -16.22 12.92
N LYS A 86 -2.77 -16.45 13.46
CA LYS A 86 -2.46 -17.54 14.40
C LYS A 86 -2.23 -17.04 15.82
N GLU A 87 -1.93 -15.75 15.99
CA GLU A 87 -1.55 -15.15 17.27
C GLU A 87 -2.77 -14.95 18.17
N ARG A 88 -2.84 -15.66 19.31
CA ARG A 88 -3.96 -15.56 20.25
C ARG A 88 -4.07 -14.15 20.81
N GLY A 89 -5.31 -13.66 20.97
CA GLY A 89 -5.57 -12.32 21.49
C GLY A 89 -5.42 -11.20 20.45
N ALA A 90 -5.12 -11.53 19.19
CA ALA A 90 -5.23 -10.63 18.06
C ALA A 90 -6.61 -10.78 17.37
N ARG A 91 -6.81 -9.98 16.33
CA ARG A 91 -7.92 -10.09 15.37
C ARG A 91 -7.38 -10.50 14.01
N LEU A 92 -8.25 -10.84 13.05
CA LEU A 92 -7.83 -11.17 11.68
C LEU A 92 -7.02 -10.04 11.04
N LEU A 93 -7.42 -8.78 11.26
CA LEU A 93 -6.68 -7.61 10.79
C LEU A 93 -6.10 -6.81 11.95
N GLY A 94 -4.84 -6.42 11.82
CA GLY A 94 -4.20 -5.46 12.72
C GLY A 94 -4.76 -4.05 12.56
N ALA A 95 -4.59 -3.23 13.59
CA ALA A 95 -5.14 -1.87 13.65
C ALA A 95 -4.71 -0.97 12.47
N ALA A 96 -3.51 -1.21 11.90
CA ALA A 96 -3.00 -0.43 10.78
C ALA A 96 -3.32 -1.04 9.40
N ALA A 97 -3.97 -2.21 9.33
CA ALA A 97 -4.26 -2.87 8.05
C ALA A 97 -5.14 -2.01 7.12
N ARG A 98 -5.99 -1.17 7.70
CA ARG A 98 -6.88 -0.26 6.96
C ARG A 98 -6.26 1.12 6.71
N ASN A 99 -5.01 1.36 7.12
CA ASN A 99 -4.38 2.66 6.91
C ASN A 99 -4.30 2.97 5.41
N ALA A 100 -4.59 4.23 5.09
CA ALA A 100 -4.49 4.79 3.77
C ALA A 100 -3.22 5.65 3.64
N ILE A 101 -2.67 5.74 2.44
CA ILE A 101 -1.50 6.57 2.17
C ILE A 101 -1.94 7.98 1.81
N TYR A 102 -1.47 8.94 2.59
CA TYR A 102 -1.65 10.36 2.37
C TYR A 102 -0.31 11.04 2.10
N VAL A 103 -0.36 12.14 1.36
CA VAL A 103 0.75 13.08 1.23
C VAL A 103 0.35 14.40 1.87
N HIS A 104 1.15 14.90 2.79
CA HIS A 104 0.91 16.19 3.43
C HIS A 104 2.21 16.92 3.73
N GLU A 105 2.35 18.15 3.24
CA GLU A 105 3.52 19.01 3.41
C GLU A 105 4.82 18.32 2.97
N GLY A 106 4.78 17.62 1.83
CA GLY A 106 5.91 16.86 1.29
C GLY A 106 6.25 15.57 2.06
N ASN A 107 5.45 15.17 3.05
CA ASN A 107 5.59 13.91 3.78
C ASN A 107 4.66 12.84 3.21
N VAL A 108 5.09 11.58 3.22
CA VAL A 108 4.25 10.43 2.88
C VAL A 108 3.90 9.70 4.17
N LEU A 109 2.61 9.61 4.48
CA LEU A 109 2.11 9.16 5.78
C LEU A 109 1.09 8.03 5.61
N GLY A 110 1.20 7.01 6.45
CA GLY A 110 0.20 5.97 6.62
C GLY A 110 -0.79 6.34 7.71
N ILE A 111 -1.99 6.74 7.30
CA ILE A 111 -2.98 7.35 8.18
C ILE A 111 -4.18 6.41 8.36
N PRO A 112 -4.62 6.11 9.59
CA PRO A 112 -5.87 5.39 9.80
C PRO A 112 -7.04 6.21 9.24
N LEU A 113 -8.00 5.52 8.63
CA LEU A 113 -9.20 6.17 8.07
C LEU A 113 -10.05 6.84 9.15
N GLU A 114 -10.09 6.23 10.34
CA GLU A 114 -10.89 6.68 11.48
C GLU A 114 -10.07 6.59 12.78
N GLY A 115 -10.41 7.46 13.75
CA GLY A 115 -9.74 7.51 15.05
C GLY A 115 -8.39 8.22 15.03
N MET A 116 -7.73 8.25 16.20
CA MET A 116 -6.48 8.98 16.44
C MET A 116 -6.54 10.49 16.12
N ASP A 117 -7.73 11.11 16.17
CA ASP A 117 -7.93 12.54 15.85
C ASP A 117 -7.21 13.49 16.81
N HIS A 118 -6.81 13.00 17.98
CA HIS A 118 -5.98 13.73 18.95
C HIS A 118 -4.53 13.91 18.49
N ILE A 119 -4.07 13.15 17.49
CA ILE A 119 -2.73 13.27 16.92
C ILE A 119 -2.78 14.32 15.78
N PRO A 120 -2.12 15.49 15.92
CA PRO A 120 -2.24 16.58 14.94
C PRO A 120 -1.89 16.16 13.51
N ALA A 121 -0.79 15.42 13.32
CA ALA A 121 -0.35 14.95 12.01
C ALA A 121 -1.39 14.05 11.32
N VAL A 122 -2.14 13.24 12.09
CA VAL A 122 -3.18 12.34 11.55
C VAL A 122 -4.39 13.14 11.11
N ARG A 123 -4.84 14.09 11.95
CA ARG A 123 -5.97 14.97 11.65
C ARG A 123 -5.68 15.86 10.45
N GLU A 124 -4.52 16.53 10.45
CA GLU A 124 -4.12 17.46 9.39
C GLU A 124 -3.93 16.74 8.04
N ALA A 125 -3.32 15.56 8.04
CA ALA A 125 -3.21 14.76 6.82
C ALA A 125 -4.58 14.36 6.27
N ARG A 126 -5.56 14.03 7.11
CA ARG A 126 -6.94 13.70 6.66
C ARG A 126 -7.70 14.93 6.14
N GLU A 127 -7.56 16.08 6.79
CA GLU A 127 -8.30 17.30 6.44
C GLU A 127 -7.69 18.07 5.27
N LYS A 128 -6.36 18.12 5.18
CA LYS A 128 -5.61 19.01 4.27
C LYS A 128 -4.66 18.27 3.34
N GLY A 129 -4.36 17.01 3.62
CA GLY A 129 -3.46 16.20 2.80
C GLY A 129 -4.14 15.69 1.52
N VAL A 130 -3.30 15.21 0.60
CA VAL A 130 -3.74 14.54 -0.63
C VAL A 130 -3.78 13.04 -0.40
N SER A 131 -4.98 12.45 -0.46
CA SER A 131 -5.13 10.99 -0.46
C SER A 131 -4.63 10.40 -1.78
N THR A 132 -3.88 9.31 -1.69
CA THR A 132 -3.47 8.52 -2.87
C THR A 132 -4.53 7.53 -3.32
N GLY A 133 -5.55 7.28 -2.50
CA GLY A 133 -6.50 6.18 -2.68
C GLY A 133 -5.92 4.79 -2.41
N LEU A 134 -4.65 4.68 -1.99
CA LEU A 134 -3.99 3.41 -1.69
C LEU A 134 -4.14 3.05 -0.21
N THR A 135 -4.38 1.78 0.10
CA THR A 135 -4.46 1.26 1.47
C THR A 135 -3.51 0.10 1.69
N TYR A 136 -3.19 -0.19 2.96
CA TYR A 136 -2.26 -1.27 3.30
C TYR A 136 -2.84 -2.63 2.91
N ILE A 137 -4.11 -2.89 3.23
CA ILE A 137 -4.77 -4.17 2.92
C ILE A 137 -4.84 -4.43 1.42
N GLU A 138 -5.14 -3.41 0.60
CA GLU A 138 -5.11 -3.53 -0.86
C GLU A 138 -3.70 -3.79 -1.39
N GLY A 139 -2.68 -3.18 -0.79
CA GLY A 139 -1.28 -3.43 -1.12
C GLY A 139 -0.87 -4.87 -0.82
N VAL A 140 -1.20 -5.37 0.38
CA VAL A 140 -0.96 -6.76 0.76
C VAL A 140 -1.72 -7.73 -0.15
N ALA A 141 -2.98 -7.44 -0.48
CA ALA A 141 -3.78 -8.25 -1.39
C ALA A 141 -3.21 -8.25 -2.83
N ALA A 142 -2.73 -7.11 -3.32
CA ALA A 142 -2.08 -7.00 -4.63
C ALA A 142 -0.79 -7.83 -4.69
N LEU A 143 0.03 -7.77 -3.62
CA LEU A 143 1.23 -8.58 -3.50
C LEU A 143 0.89 -10.08 -3.48
N ALA A 144 -0.09 -10.48 -2.67
CA ALA A 144 -0.53 -11.87 -2.57
C ALA A 144 -1.04 -12.39 -3.91
N ALA A 145 -1.96 -11.68 -4.57
CA ALA A 145 -2.48 -12.06 -5.87
C ALA A 145 -1.38 -12.17 -6.94
N SER A 146 -0.46 -11.19 -6.98
CA SER A 146 0.70 -11.21 -7.89
C SER A 146 1.59 -12.45 -7.65
N LYS A 147 1.82 -12.81 -6.39
CA LYS A 147 2.63 -13.98 -6.00
C LYS A 147 1.93 -15.30 -6.26
N ILE A 148 0.61 -15.37 -6.09
CA ILE A 148 -0.19 -16.55 -6.43
C ILE A 148 -0.16 -16.77 -7.95
N GLU A 149 -0.27 -15.71 -8.75
CA GLU A 149 -0.13 -15.79 -10.21
C GLU A 149 1.27 -16.25 -10.63
N GLU A 150 2.32 -15.71 -10.03
CA GLU A 150 3.71 -16.16 -10.26
C GLU A 150 3.90 -17.64 -9.88
N ALA A 151 3.33 -18.08 -8.75
CA ALA A 151 3.37 -19.45 -8.28
C ALA A 151 2.64 -20.41 -9.25
N ALA A 152 1.46 -20.04 -9.73
CA ALA A 152 0.72 -20.82 -10.72
C ALA A 152 1.51 -20.97 -12.03
N LYS A 153 2.15 -19.89 -12.51
CA LYS A 153 3.01 -19.92 -13.71
C LYS A 153 4.24 -20.80 -13.57
N THR A 154 4.84 -20.81 -12.38
CA THR A 154 6.10 -21.52 -12.10
C THR A 154 5.89 -22.94 -11.58
N GLY A 155 4.65 -23.40 -11.46
CA GLY A 155 4.34 -24.76 -11.01
C GLY A 155 4.44 -24.97 -9.49
N ARG A 156 4.45 -23.90 -8.68
CA ARG A 156 4.45 -24.03 -7.21
C ARG A 156 3.04 -24.36 -6.72
N SER A 157 2.94 -25.30 -5.80
CA SER A 157 1.66 -25.78 -5.23
C SER A 157 1.17 -25.00 -4.01
N HIS A 158 2.04 -24.22 -3.38
CA HIS A 158 1.72 -23.48 -2.17
C HIS A 158 2.39 -22.10 -2.16
N MET A 159 1.75 -21.17 -1.48
CA MET A 159 2.19 -19.79 -1.33
C MET A 159 1.76 -19.31 0.07
N ASP A 160 2.63 -18.65 0.81
CA ASP A 160 2.31 -18.09 2.13
C ASP A 160 3.00 -16.72 2.32
N ILE A 161 2.21 -15.67 2.52
CA ILE A 161 2.67 -14.32 2.88
C ILE A 161 2.14 -14.01 4.25
N ARG A 162 3.00 -13.46 5.10
CA ARG A 162 2.59 -12.91 6.38
C ARG A 162 3.22 -11.54 6.62
N VAL A 163 2.38 -10.53 6.78
CA VAL A 163 2.78 -9.16 7.13
C VAL A 163 2.32 -8.88 8.56
N ARG A 164 3.26 -8.88 9.51
CA ARG A 164 2.93 -8.62 10.93
C ARG A 164 2.93 -7.13 11.24
N ILE A 165 4.06 -6.47 11.00
CA ILE A 165 4.27 -5.05 11.29
C ILE A 165 4.90 -4.40 10.07
N ALA A 166 4.30 -3.33 9.57
CA ALA A 166 4.91 -2.47 8.57
C ALA A 166 5.94 -1.56 9.25
N ARG A 167 7.14 -1.49 8.69
CA ARG A 167 8.21 -0.57 9.10
C ARG A 167 8.64 0.35 7.96
N ARG A 168 8.33 -0.04 6.72
CA ARG A 168 8.69 0.65 5.49
C ARG A 168 7.57 0.48 4.46
N PRO A 169 7.48 1.37 3.45
CA PRO A 169 6.46 1.27 2.41
C PRO A 169 6.38 -0.10 1.71
N SER A 170 7.53 -0.71 1.45
CA SER A 170 7.61 -2.01 0.77
C SER A 170 6.98 -3.16 1.54
N ASP A 171 6.88 -3.07 2.87
CA ASP A 171 6.32 -4.14 3.71
C ASP A 171 4.82 -4.32 3.46
N VAL A 172 4.15 -3.27 2.99
CA VAL A 172 2.74 -3.24 2.58
C VAL A 172 2.59 -2.98 1.08
N ASN A 173 3.61 -3.37 0.30
CA ASN A 173 3.62 -3.30 -1.16
C ASN A 173 3.47 -1.87 -1.73
N ILE A 174 3.86 -0.83 -0.99
CA ILE A 174 3.84 0.56 -1.47
C ILE A 174 5.21 0.93 -2.08
N LYS A 175 5.16 1.41 -3.33
CA LYS A 175 6.30 1.94 -4.08
C LYS A 175 6.17 3.45 -4.16
N ILE A 176 7.26 4.14 -3.81
CA ILE A 176 7.42 5.58 -4.00
C ILE A 176 8.53 5.75 -5.04
N SER A 177 8.26 6.52 -6.10
CA SER A 177 9.22 6.73 -7.19
C SER A 177 10.57 7.26 -6.66
N ASN A 178 11.67 6.96 -7.36
CA ASN A 178 12.99 7.47 -6.98
C ASN A 178 13.06 9.00 -7.01
N VAL A 179 12.31 9.63 -7.91
CA VAL A 179 12.18 11.08 -8.03
C VAL A 179 11.56 11.66 -6.76
N ALA A 180 10.40 11.15 -6.35
CA ALA A 180 9.73 11.56 -5.13
C ALA A 180 10.57 11.25 -3.87
N ARG A 181 11.15 10.05 -3.76
CA ARG A 181 12.02 9.69 -2.62
C ARG A 181 13.19 10.66 -2.45
N ARG A 182 13.89 10.99 -3.54
CA ARG A 182 15.01 11.95 -3.49
C ARG A 182 14.55 13.34 -3.09
N TYR A 183 13.41 13.78 -3.62
CA TYR A 183 12.82 15.08 -3.28
C TYR A 183 12.42 15.17 -1.80
N ILE A 184 11.71 14.16 -1.28
CA ILE A 184 11.28 14.10 0.12
C ILE A 184 12.52 14.17 1.03
N THR A 185 13.53 13.34 0.76
CA THR A 185 14.78 13.32 1.54
C THR A 185 15.54 14.65 1.48
N SER A 186 15.64 15.28 0.31
CA SER A 186 16.37 16.56 0.17
C SER A 186 15.70 17.71 0.93
N ARG A 187 14.38 17.65 1.10
CA ARG A 187 13.59 18.60 1.90
C ARG A 187 13.45 18.19 3.37
N LYS A 188 14.16 17.14 3.82
CA LYS A 188 14.05 16.56 5.18
C LYS A 188 12.63 16.11 5.53
N GLY A 189 11.81 15.81 4.53
CA GLY A 189 10.49 15.24 4.70
C GLY A 189 10.56 13.79 5.18
N ARG A 190 9.43 13.27 5.65
CA ARG A 190 9.30 11.94 6.25
C ARG A 190 8.52 11.00 5.36
N ILE A 191 8.91 9.74 5.38
CA ILE A 191 8.16 8.62 4.83
C ILE A 191 7.80 7.72 6.01
N ASP A 192 6.62 7.90 6.56
CA ASP A 192 6.11 7.13 7.69
C ASP A 192 5.00 6.21 7.23
N VAL A 193 5.37 4.98 6.86
CA VAL A 193 4.45 3.91 6.50
C VAL A 193 4.72 2.76 7.47
N SER A 194 4.11 2.86 8.65
CA SER A 194 4.38 1.97 9.76
C SER A 194 3.12 1.60 10.55
N GLY A 195 3.17 0.48 11.26
CA GLY A 195 2.10 0.05 12.16
C GLY A 195 1.84 -1.46 12.17
N PRO A 196 1.04 -1.96 13.14
CA PRO A 196 0.65 -3.36 13.22
C PRO A 196 -0.39 -3.72 12.16
N VAL A 197 0.00 -4.54 11.18
CA VAL A 197 -0.85 -4.92 10.03
C VAL A 197 -1.50 -6.27 10.24
N PHE A 198 -0.78 -7.26 10.76
CA PHE A 198 -1.26 -8.63 11.04
C PHE A 198 -2.18 -9.18 9.94
N VAL A 199 -1.62 -9.48 8.77
CA VAL A 199 -2.34 -10.12 7.65
C VAL A 199 -1.54 -11.32 7.18
N GLY A 200 -2.12 -12.51 7.31
CA GLY A 200 -1.65 -13.75 6.68
C GLY A 200 -2.49 -14.09 5.47
N VAL A 201 -1.85 -14.38 4.33
CA VAL A 201 -2.49 -14.92 3.13
C VAL A 201 -1.76 -16.17 2.71
N ARG A 202 -2.49 -17.29 2.68
CA ARG A 202 -2.00 -18.58 2.17
C ARG A 202 -2.77 -18.97 0.93
N ALA A 203 -2.12 -19.61 -0.02
CA ALA A 203 -2.80 -20.20 -1.16
C ALA A 203 -2.34 -21.64 -1.43
N GLU A 204 -3.31 -22.46 -1.84
CA GLU A 204 -3.12 -23.80 -2.35
C GLU A 204 -3.42 -23.78 -3.84
N ILE A 205 -2.49 -24.29 -4.64
CA ILE A 205 -2.54 -24.30 -6.10
C ILE A 205 -2.45 -25.75 -6.54
N MET A 206 -3.52 -26.23 -7.15
CA MET A 206 -3.67 -27.61 -7.58
C MET A 206 -3.78 -27.66 -9.09
N ASP A 207 -3.10 -28.63 -9.70
CA ASP A 207 -3.33 -28.92 -11.10
C ASP A 207 -4.75 -29.44 -11.28
N LYS A 208 -5.40 -29.04 -12.35
CA LYS A 208 -6.75 -29.50 -12.67
C LYS A 208 -6.68 -30.99 -12.95
N CYS A 209 -7.37 -31.81 -12.16
CA CYS A 209 -7.55 -33.22 -12.51
C CYS A 209 -8.35 -33.27 -13.82
N THR A 210 -7.69 -33.69 -14.89
CA THR A 210 -8.31 -34.04 -16.18
C THR A 210 -9.08 -35.35 -16.05
#